data_AF-A0A7W0J550-F1
#
_entry.id   AF-A0A7W0J550-F1
#
_cell.length_a   1.000
_cell.length_b   1.000
_cell.length_c   1.000
_cell.angle_alpha   90.00
_cell.angle_beta   90.00
_cell.angle_gamma   90.00
#
_symmetry.space_group_name_H-M   'P 1'
#
loop_
_entity.id
_entity.type
_entity.pdbx_description
1 polymer ?
#
loop_
_entity_poly.entity_id
_entity_poly.type
_entity_poly.pdbx_seq_one_letter_code
_entity_poly.pdbx_strand_id
1 'polypeptide(L)'
;MRRIVFLLLIFLLSACGSPQVYKDVFNTDSGPNVRTFNASVENCYLAAKKAVLSQNFRIEKEDLQAKSFTAARYFEDGKDSIVLT
;
A
#
# COMPACT_ATOMS: atom_id res chain seq x y z
N MET A 1 2.13 44.57 -6.75
CA MET A 1 2.15 43.35 -7.59
C MET A 1 2.94 42.19 -6.98
N ARG A 2 4.17 42.40 -6.49
CA ARG A 2 5.04 41.33 -5.93
C ARG A 2 4.43 40.52 -4.76
N ARG A 3 3.62 41.16 -3.90
CA ARG A 3 2.94 40.49 -2.76
C ARG A 3 1.78 39.58 -3.18
N ILE A 4 1.10 39.89 -4.29
CA ILE A 4 -0.04 39.11 -4.79
C ILE A 4 0.46 37.79 -5.41
N VAL A 5 1.60 37.84 -6.09
CA VAL A 5 2.26 36.65 -6.65
C VAL A 5 2.68 35.67 -5.55
N PHE A 6 3.19 36.18 -4.42
CA PHE A 6 3.55 35.35 -3.26
C PHE A 6 2.33 34.65 -2.63
N LEU A 7 1.19 35.31 -2.54
CA LEU A 7 -0.04 34.71 -2.01
C LEU A 7 -0.60 33.61 -2.94
N LEU A 8 -0.52 33.80 -4.26
CA LEU A 8 -0.88 32.79 -5.25
C LEU A 8 0.01 31.55 -5.19
N LEU A 9 1.31 31.72 -4.94
CA LEU A 9 2.27 30.61 -4.80
C LEU A 9 1.99 29.76 -3.54
N ILE A 10 1.59 30.39 -2.43
CA ILE A 10 1.23 29.67 -1.20
C ILE A 10 -0.03 28.83 -1.40
N PHE A 11 -1.04 29.35 -2.11
CA PHE A 11 -2.27 28.62 -2.43
C PHE A 11 -2.01 27.39 -3.31
N LEU A 12 -1.08 27.48 -4.26
CA LEU A 12 -0.69 26.36 -5.11
C LEU A 12 0.06 25.26 -4.34
N LEU A 13 0.83 25.61 -3.30
CA LEU A 13 1.50 24.63 -2.43
C LEU A 13 0.52 23.86 -1.54
N SER A 14 -0.60 24.45 -1.13
CA SER A 14 -1.63 23.77 -0.35
C SER A 14 -2.50 22.79 -1.15
N ALA A 15 -2.45 22.82 -2.49
CA ALA A 15 -3.21 21.92 -3.36
C ALA A 15 -2.56 20.54 -3.55
N CYS A 16 -1.32 20.34 -3.11
CA CYS A 16 -0.59 19.07 -3.24
C CYS A 16 -0.88 18.07 -2.10
N GLY A 17 -1.96 18.30 -1.34
CA GLY A 17 -2.44 17.42 -0.29
C GLY A 17 -3.86 16.94 -0.61
N SER A 18 -4.06 16.30 -1.76
CA SER A 18 -5.37 15.69 -2.06
C SER A 18 -5.68 14.62 -1.00
N PRO A 19 -6.82 14.71 -0.30
CA PRO A 19 -7.18 13.75 0.74
C PRO A 19 -7.54 12.41 0.11
N GLN A 20 -6.68 11.41 0.33
CA GLN A 20 -6.85 9.97 0.06
C GLN A 20 -7.46 9.61 -1.31
N VAL A 21 -6.59 9.14 -2.21
CA VAL A 21 -6.91 8.65 -3.57
C VAL A 21 -7.96 7.51 -3.59
N TYR A 22 -8.22 6.86 -2.46
CA TYR A 22 -9.14 5.72 -2.35
C TYR A 22 -10.03 5.82 -1.11
N LYS A 23 -11.02 6.72 -1.11
CA LYS A 23 -11.99 6.83 0.00
C LYS A 23 -12.95 5.64 0.07
N ASP A 24 -13.29 5.05 -1.07
CA ASP A 24 -14.33 4.01 -1.14
C ASP A 24 -13.80 2.56 -1.03
N VAL A 25 -12.48 2.39 -0.91
CA VAL A 25 -11.84 1.05 -0.98
C VAL A 25 -11.39 0.55 0.39
N PHE A 26 -11.17 1.44 1.37
CA PHE A 26 -10.53 1.11 2.64
C PHE A 26 -11.43 1.44 3.84
N ASN A 27 -11.68 0.46 4.73
CA ASN A 27 -12.25 0.74 6.05
C ASN A 27 -11.19 1.39 6.95
N THR A 28 -11.57 2.50 7.58
CA THR A 28 -10.71 3.42 8.34
C THR A 28 -10.11 2.81 9.63
N ASP A 29 -10.62 1.66 10.10
CA ASP A 29 -10.30 1.08 11.41
C ASP A 29 -9.21 -0.02 11.41
N SER A 30 -8.49 -0.15 10.31
CA SER A 30 -7.39 -1.11 10.21
C SER A 30 -6.07 -0.36 10.42
N GLY A 31 -5.24 -0.82 11.36
CA GLY A 31 -3.99 -0.14 11.79
C GLY A 31 -3.05 0.26 10.63
N PRO A 32 -1.91 0.93 10.90
CA PRO A 32 -1.14 1.64 9.86
C PRO A 32 -0.75 0.79 8.63
N ASN A 33 -0.58 -0.54 8.80
CA ASN A 33 -0.22 -1.48 7.76
C ASN A 33 -1.30 -2.53 7.46
N VAL A 34 -2.53 -2.30 7.91
CA VAL A 34 -3.67 -3.17 7.63
C VAL A 34 -4.62 -2.42 6.70
N ARG A 35 -5.12 -3.12 5.68
CA ARG A 35 -6.09 -2.60 4.73
C ARG A 35 -7.22 -3.61 4.60
N THR A 36 -8.44 -3.15 4.79
CA THR A 36 -9.64 -3.96 4.52
C THR A 36 -10.24 -3.52 3.20
N PHE A 37 -10.52 -4.49 2.33
CA PHE A 37 -11.13 -4.26 1.02
C PHE A 37 -12.55 -4.79 1.00
N ASN A 38 -13.45 -4.08 0.32
CA ASN A 38 -14.81 -4.55 0.07
C ASN A 38 -14.85 -5.51 -1.15
N ALA A 39 -14.23 -6.69 -1.00
CA ALA A 39 -14.19 -7.74 -2.00
C ALA A 39 -14.11 -9.13 -1.33
N SER A 40 -14.38 -10.20 -2.10
CA SER A 40 -14.31 -11.57 -1.57
C SER A 40 -12.89 -11.93 -1.12
N VAL A 41 -12.78 -12.78 -0.10
CA VAL A 41 -11.49 -13.27 0.41
C VAL A 41 -10.65 -13.90 -0.70
N GLU A 42 -11.27 -14.68 -1.58
CA GLU A 42 -10.58 -15.32 -2.71
C GLU A 42 -9.96 -14.30 -3.66
N ASN A 43 -10.71 -13.25 -4.02
CA ASN A 43 -10.22 -12.21 -4.93
C ASN A 43 -9.11 -11.40 -4.29
N CYS A 44 -9.24 -11.06 -3.00
CA CYS A 44 -8.20 -10.36 -2.23
C CYS A 44 -6.93 -11.19 -2.16
N TYR A 45 -7.04 -12.48 -1.87
CA TYR A 45 -5.91 -13.41 -1.78
C TYR A 45 -5.17 -13.53 -3.13
N LEU A 46 -5.90 -13.76 -4.23
CA LEU A 46 -5.30 -13.86 -5.57
C LEU A 46 -4.66 -12.54 -6.02
N ALA A 47 -5.33 -11.41 -5.77
CA ALA A 47 -4.82 -10.08 -6.11
C ALA A 47 -3.57 -9.74 -5.30
N ALA A 48 -3.57 -9.99 -4.00
CA ALA A 48 -2.42 -9.77 -3.13
C ALA A 48 -1.23 -10.63 -3.57
N LYS A 49 -1.46 -11.93 -3.83
CA LYS A 49 -0.43 -12.86 -4.33
C LYS A 49 0.19 -12.37 -5.65
N LYS A 50 -0.64 -11.92 -6.60
CA LYS A 50 -0.16 -11.34 -7.86
C LYS A 50 0.67 -10.08 -7.63
N ALA A 51 0.21 -9.19 -6.75
CA ALA A 51 0.88 -7.92 -6.48
C ALA A 51 2.25 -8.10 -5.83
N VAL A 52 2.38 -9.01 -4.85
CA VAL A 52 3.68 -9.25 -4.19
C VAL A 52 4.69 -9.91 -5.15
N LEU A 53 4.24 -10.89 -5.95
CA LEU A 53 5.10 -11.57 -6.92
C LEU A 53 5.61 -10.60 -8.00
N SER A 54 4.77 -9.66 -8.47
CA SER A 54 5.19 -8.63 -9.43
C SER A 54 6.26 -7.67 -8.89
N GLN A 55 6.45 -7.62 -7.57
CA GLN A 55 7.44 -6.77 -6.90
C GLN A 55 8.69 -7.56 -6.45
N ASN A 56 8.90 -8.75 -7.03
CA ASN A 56 10.02 -9.65 -6.73
C ASN A 56 10.06 -10.13 -5.27
N PHE A 57 8.91 -10.24 -4.61
CA PHE A 57 8.81 -10.97 -3.36
C PHE A 57 8.69 -12.47 -3.64
N ARG A 58 9.24 -13.28 -2.74
CA ARG A 58 9.12 -14.73 -2.74
C ARG A 58 8.18 -15.15 -1.61
N ILE A 59 7.26 -16.07 -1.90
CA ILE A 59 6.39 -16.66 -0.88
C ILE A 59 7.20 -17.68 -0.06
N GLU A 60 7.19 -17.54 1.26
CA GLU A 60 7.91 -18.41 2.19
C GLU A 60 7.00 -19.42 2.88
N LYS A 61 5.78 -18.98 3.21
CA LYS A 61 4.75 -19.81 3.83
C LYS A 61 3.40 -19.47 3.21
N GLU A 62 2.57 -20.48 3.01
CA GLU A 62 1.23 -20.33 2.44
C GLU A 62 0.26 -21.28 3.13
N ASP A 63 -0.91 -20.76 3.49
CA ASP A 63 -2.05 -21.53 4.00
C ASP A 63 -3.24 -21.30 3.05
N LEU A 64 -3.57 -22.33 2.27
CA LEU A 64 -4.63 -22.28 1.28
C LEU A 64 -6.03 -22.32 1.90
N GLN A 65 -6.19 -22.86 3.12
CA GLN A 65 -7.47 -22.88 3.82
C GLN A 65 -7.76 -21.53 4.45
N ALA A 66 -6.75 -20.94 5.12
CA ALA A 66 -6.85 -19.62 5.71
C ALA A 66 -6.72 -18.47 4.68
N LYS A 67 -6.37 -18.78 3.42
CA LYS A 67 -6.13 -17.81 2.34
C LYS A 67 -5.13 -16.73 2.76
N SER A 68 -4.03 -17.17 3.37
CA SER A 68 -2.97 -16.31 3.88
C SER A 68 -1.59 -16.79 3.41
N PHE A 69 -0.65 -15.87 3.33
CA PHE A 69 0.73 -16.20 2.98
C PHE A 69 1.69 -15.19 3.59
N THR A 70 2.93 -15.63 3.83
CA THR A 70 4.04 -14.77 4.19
C THR A 70 4.99 -14.68 3.02
N ALA A 71 5.39 -13.47 2.64
CA ALA A 71 6.31 -13.23 1.54
C ALA A 71 7.48 -12.34 1.96
N ALA A 72 8.67 -12.65 1.46
CA ALA A 72 9.90 -11.92 1.74
C ALA A 72 10.62 -11.50 0.46
N ARG A 73 11.27 -10.34 0.52
CA ARG A 73 12.23 -9.89 -0.50
C ARG A 73 13.59 -9.69 0.16
N TYR A 74 14.62 -10.27 -0.45
CA TYR A 74 16.00 -10.21 0.00
C TYR A 74 16.79 -9.25 -0.89
N PHE A 75 17.63 -8.39 -0.28
CA PHE A 75 18.53 -7.48 -1.00
C PHE A 75 19.97 -8.00 -0.91
N GLU A 76 20.72 -7.94 -2.01
CA GLU A 76 22.05 -8.56 -2.14
C GLU A 76 23.11 -7.98 -1.18
N ASP A 77 22.98 -6.73 -0.77
CA ASP A 77 24.01 -6.01 0.03
C ASP A 77 23.81 -6.08 1.56
N GLY A 78 23.17 -7.14 2.05
CA GLY A 78 23.26 -7.55 3.45
C GLY A 78 22.52 -6.68 4.48
N LYS A 79 21.59 -5.81 4.06
CA LYS A 79 20.74 -5.08 5.00
C LYS A 79 19.29 -5.10 4.53
N ASP A 80 18.49 -5.77 5.35
CA ASP A 80 17.03 -5.73 5.39
C ASP A 80 16.30 -6.77 4.54
N SER A 81 15.25 -7.33 5.14
CA SER A 81 14.22 -8.13 4.47
C SER A 81 12.87 -7.46 4.71
N ILE A 82 12.04 -7.38 3.66
CA ILE A 82 10.67 -6.88 3.81
C ILE A 82 9.77 -8.10 3.92
N VAL A 83 9.05 -8.23 5.03
CA VAL A 83 8.10 -9.33 5.29
C VAL A 83 6.68 -8.78 5.19
N LEU A 84 5.86 -9.44 4.37
CA LEU A 84 4.43 -9.18 4.24
C LEU A 84 3.65 -10.38 4.79
N THR A 85 2.56 -10.12 5.53
CA THR A 85 1.68 -11.13 6.14
C THR A 85 0.22 -10.71 5.95
#